data_AF-A0A954FEV9-F1
#
_entry.id   AF-A0A954FEV9-F1
#
_cell.length_a   1.000
_cell.length_b   1.000
_cell.length_c   1.000
_cell.angle_alpha   90.00
_cell.angle_beta   90.00
_cell.angle_gamma   90.00
#
_symmetry.space_group_name_H-M   'P 1'
#
loop_
_entity.id
_entity.type
_entity.pdbx_description
1 polymer ?
#
loop_
_entity_poly.entity_id
_entity_poly.type
_entity_poly.pdbx_seq_one_letter_code
_entity_poly.pdbx_strand_id
1 'polypeptide(L)'
;GTREHYSWHHHAERYLRDLDDILEHSPAPVLADLPEKSNTRRLPEFDRLIITDLDNTLTGDDEALKEFIELIRENDHIGFGIATGRRLDSAMELIKELGLPQPDLIDTDAGTQLHYGENLTPDLSWRKSIDYAWKPQQIRDVLDMQPGFYPQIEEHQSEFKISYEIDTSISPSITTIKKILREAGLRAKVIMSLGMYLDIIPVRGGSDLSMRHVLWKWGFAPEHVLVSGDSGNDAGMLLGRTLGVVVGNHSEELERLRNRPRVYFAEASHAAGILEGIRYYNFLDKITIPNDRIE
;
A
#
# COMPACT_ATOMS: atom_id res chain seq x y z
N GLY A 1 -39.88 -18.86 10.31
CA GLY A 1 -40.47 -17.96 9.28
C GLY A 1 -40.19 -16.50 9.60
N THR A 2 -39.53 -15.78 8.68
CA THR A 2 -39.05 -14.36 8.71
C THR A 2 -38.38 -13.82 9.99
N ARG A 3 -38.99 -13.92 11.18
CA ARG A 3 -38.32 -13.57 12.47
C ARG A 3 -37.20 -14.54 12.88
N GLU A 4 -37.29 -15.80 12.47
CA GLU A 4 -36.27 -16.84 12.76
C GLU A 4 -35.07 -16.82 11.80
N HIS A 5 -35.16 -16.17 10.64
CA HIS A 5 -34.07 -16.18 9.64
C HIS A 5 -33.60 -14.79 9.21
N TYR A 6 -34.35 -13.74 9.54
CA TYR A 6 -34.05 -12.35 9.14
C TYR A 6 -34.21 -11.36 10.30
N SER A 7 -34.09 -11.81 11.56
CA SER A 7 -33.99 -10.88 12.69
C SER A 7 -32.54 -10.40 12.87
N TRP A 8 -32.39 -9.14 13.30
CA TRP A 8 -31.08 -8.58 13.63
C TRP A 8 -30.33 -9.40 14.68
N HIS A 9 -31.08 -10.03 15.60
CA HIS A 9 -30.53 -10.91 16.62
C HIS A 9 -29.83 -12.14 16.02
N HIS A 10 -30.49 -12.87 15.10
CA HIS A 10 -29.86 -14.02 14.42
C HIS A 10 -28.70 -13.60 13.51
N HIS A 11 -28.78 -12.42 12.88
CA HIS A 11 -27.65 -11.87 12.13
C HIS A 11 -26.45 -11.60 13.06
N ALA A 12 -26.68 -10.98 14.22
CA ALA A 12 -25.65 -10.71 15.21
C ALA A 12 -25.05 -12.01 15.79
N GLU A 13 -25.87 -12.99 16.15
CA GLU A 13 -25.40 -14.30 16.63
C GLU A 13 -24.56 -15.03 15.56
N ARG A 14 -25.03 -15.03 14.30
CA ARG A 14 -24.28 -15.63 13.20
C ARG A 14 -22.96 -14.89 12.96
N TYR A 15 -22.99 -13.56 12.99
CA TYR A 15 -21.80 -12.73 12.82
C TYR A 15 -20.77 -12.99 13.94
N LEU A 16 -21.22 -13.08 15.19
CA LEU A 16 -20.36 -13.41 16.34
C LEU A 16 -19.79 -14.83 16.22
N ARG A 17 -20.60 -15.81 15.85
CA ARG A 17 -20.12 -17.18 15.60
C ARG A 17 -19.08 -17.22 14.48
N ASP A 18 -19.34 -16.54 13.36
CA ASP A 18 -18.42 -16.50 12.23
C ASP A 18 -17.14 -15.72 12.60
N LEU A 19 -17.22 -14.72 13.49
CA LEU A 19 -16.05 -14.06 14.09
C LEU A 19 -15.26 -14.99 15.01
N ASP A 20 -15.92 -15.73 15.88
CA ASP A 20 -15.27 -16.69 16.79
C ASP A 20 -14.53 -17.76 15.99
N ASP A 21 -15.16 -18.31 14.94
CA ASP A 21 -14.53 -19.28 14.03
C ASP A 21 -13.30 -18.69 13.33
N ILE A 22 -13.37 -17.42 12.89
CA ILE A 22 -12.21 -16.71 12.32
C ILE A 22 -11.13 -16.54 13.39
N LEU A 23 -11.47 -16.15 14.61
CA LEU A 23 -10.49 -15.91 15.68
C LEU A 23 -9.81 -17.21 16.11
N GLU A 24 -10.52 -18.34 16.15
CA GLU A 24 -9.98 -19.66 16.48
C GLU A 24 -9.01 -20.19 15.40
N HIS A 25 -9.30 -19.93 14.12
CA HIS A 25 -8.53 -20.47 13.00
C HIS A 25 -7.55 -19.49 12.36
N SER A 26 -7.57 -18.21 12.78
CA SER A 26 -6.63 -17.22 12.29
C SER A 26 -5.24 -17.48 12.88
N PRO A 27 -4.17 -17.39 12.08
CA PRO A 27 -2.82 -17.41 12.63
C PRO A 27 -2.69 -16.27 13.66
N ALA A 28 -2.07 -16.53 14.80
CA ALA A 28 -1.72 -15.44 15.72
C ALA A 28 -0.76 -14.46 15.00
N PRO A 29 -0.90 -13.13 15.20
CA PRO A 29 0.09 -12.16 14.74
C PRO A 29 1.48 -12.59 15.21
N VAL A 30 2.52 -12.36 14.40
CA VAL A 30 3.89 -12.82 14.73
C VAL A 30 4.33 -12.26 16.09
N LEU A 31 3.85 -11.07 16.48
CA LEU A 31 4.09 -10.47 17.80
C LEU A 31 3.52 -11.26 19.00
N ALA A 32 2.54 -12.15 18.83
CA ALA A 32 1.98 -12.91 19.95
C ALA A 32 2.93 -14.02 20.46
N ASP A 33 3.88 -14.46 19.63
CA ASP A 33 4.71 -15.65 19.88
C ASP A 33 6.23 -15.37 19.92
N LEU A 34 6.69 -14.12 19.94
CA LEU A 34 8.13 -13.81 19.87
C LEU A 34 8.86 -13.87 21.23
N PRO A 35 9.94 -14.67 21.37
CA PRO A 35 10.84 -14.61 22.51
C PRO A 35 11.75 -13.37 22.44
N GLU A 36 11.88 -12.66 23.57
CA GLU A 36 12.48 -11.32 23.76
C GLU A 36 13.94 -11.08 23.26
N LYS A 37 14.67 -12.05 22.70
CA LYS A 37 16.14 -11.91 22.52
C LYS A 37 16.66 -12.50 21.21
N SER A 38 16.77 -11.66 20.17
CA SER A 38 17.51 -11.96 18.94
C SER A 38 18.22 -10.71 18.44
N ASN A 39 19.57 -10.71 18.46
CA ASN A 39 20.47 -9.61 18.05
C ASN A 39 20.52 -9.34 16.52
N THR A 40 19.39 -9.40 15.84
CA THR A 40 19.23 -9.01 14.42
C THR A 40 18.00 -8.12 14.37
N ARG A 41 18.07 -6.89 13.83
CA ARG A 41 16.93 -5.98 13.69
C ARG A 41 15.74 -6.74 13.08
N ARG A 42 14.77 -7.12 13.92
CA ARG A 42 13.53 -7.82 13.53
C ARG A 42 12.39 -6.89 13.92
N LEU A 43 11.53 -6.57 12.96
CA LEU A 43 10.26 -5.87 13.19
C LEU A 43 9.52 -6.43 14.43
N PRO A 44 9.28 -5.63 15.50
CA PRO A 44 10.03 -4.41 15.78
C PRO A 44 10.51 -4.23 17.23
N GLU A 45 11.76 -3.76 17.32
CA GLU A 45 12.31 -2.93 18.40
C GLU A 45 11.80 -1.47 18.32
N PHE A 46 11.07 -1.11 17.25
CA PHE A 46 10.44 0.20 17.00
C PHE A 46 8.93 0.21 17.31
N ASP A 47 8.38 1.35 17.70
CA ASP A 47 6.98 1.46 18.15
C ASP A 47 6.01 2.03 17.08
N ARG A 48 6.57 2.58 15.99
CA ARG A 48 5.85 3.21 14.87
C ARG A 48 6.59 3.05 13.55
N LEU A 49 5.91 3.31 12.44
CA LEU A 49 6.40 3.10 11.08
C LEU A 49 6.00 4.26 10.16
N ILE A 50 6.96 4.78 9.39
CA ILE A 50 6.71 5.74 8.29
C ILE A 50 6.92 5.00 6.98
N ILE A 51 5.90 4.96 6.13
CA ILE A 51 5.95 4.34 4.80
C ILE A 51 5.68 5.40 3.76
N THR A 52 6.52 5.49 2.74
CA THR A 52 6.37 6.48 1.67
C THR A 52 6.49 5.86 0.30
N ASP A 53 5.76 6.37 -0.67
CA ASP A 53 6.16 6.21 -2.06
C ASP A 53 7.46 6.97 -2.36
N LEU A 54 8.15 6.56 -3.43
CA LEU A 54 9.40 7.14 -3.89
C LEU A 54 9.17 8.30 -4.86
N ASP A 55 8.55 8.00 -6.00
CA ASP A 55 8.53 8.89 -7.16
C ASP A 55 7.54 10.02 -6.95
N ASN A 56 7.99 11.28 -7.07
CA ASN A 56 7.18 12.48 -6.83
C ASN A 56 6.62 12.62 -5.40
N THR A 57 6.70 11.59 -4.56
CA THR A 57 6.37 11.67 -3.13
C THR A 57 7.61 12.00 -2.30
N LEU A 58 8.68 11.23 -2.42
CA LEU A 58 9.93 11.48 -1.72
C LEU A 58 10.88 12.34 -2.55
N THR A 59 10.88 12.13 -3.87
CA THR A 59 11.74 12.81 -4.83
C THR A 59 11.09 14.08 -5.39
N GLY A 60 11.91 15.07 -5.78
CA GLY A 60 11.47 16.34 -6.37
C GLY A 60 11.94 17.59 -5.61
N ASP A 61 12.30 17.44 -4.34
CA ASP A 61 12.89 18.49 -3.49
C ASP A 61 14.09 17.94 -2.70
N ASP A 62 15.30 18.23 -3.17
CA ASP A 62 16.55 17.69 -2.60
C ASP A 62 16.83 18.18 -1.17
N GLU A 63 16.41 19.40 -0.82
CA GLU A 63 16.65 19.95 0.51
C GLU A 63 15.69 19.33 1.52
N ALA A 64 14.41 19.20 1.16
CA ALA A 64 13.44 18.52 2.00
C ALA A 64 13.73 17.01 2.12
N LEU A 65 14.24 16.38 1.07
CA LEU A 65 14.70 14.99 1.10
C LEU A 65 15.83 14.79 2.13
N LYS A 66 16.83 15.69 2.16
CA LYS A 66 17.90 15.64 3.16
C LYS A 66 17.36 15.79 4.58
N GLU A 67 16.45 16.73 4.81
CA GLU A 67 15.81 16.91 6.12
C GLU A 67 15.05 15.64 6.54
N PHE A 68 14.31 15.02 5.62
CA PHE A 68 13.63 13.75 5.88
C PHE A 68 14.60 12.61 6.21
N ILE A 69 15.71 12.50 5.48
CA ILE A 69 16.74 11.47 5.73
C ILE A 69 17.34 11.62 7.13
N GLU A 70 17.70 12.84 7.53
CA GLU A 70 18.26 13.10 8.87
C GLU A 70 17.23 12.82 9.96
N LEU A 71 15.96 13.20 9.75
CA LEU A 71 14.87 12.88 10.69
C LEU A 71 14.76 11.36 10.92
N ILE A 72 14.79 10.54 9.86
CA ILE A 72 14.73 9.08 10.02
C ILE A 72 15.96 8.55 10.77
N ARG A 73 17.16 9.07 10.49
CA ARG A 73 18.41 8.65 11.15
C ARG A 73 18.48 9.04 12.63
N GLU A 74 17.88 10.16 13.01
CA GLU A 74 17.86 10.62 14.41
C GLU A 74 16.83 9.88 15.27
N ASN A 75 15.90 9.14 14.65
CA ASN A 75 14.76 8.52 15.33
C ASN A 75 14.76 6.99 15.16
N ASP A 76 15.75 6.29 15.76
CA ASP A 76 15.91 4.82 15.70
C ASP A 76 14.68 4.01 16.19
N HIS A 77 13.78 4.63 16.94
CA HIS A 77 12.54 4.01 17.43
C HIS A 77 11.40 4.02 16.38
N ILE A 78 11.65 4.58 15.20
CA ILE A 78 10.73 4.67 14.07
C ILE A 78 11.26 3.80 12.94
N GLY A 79 10.46 2.83 12.51
CA GLY A 79 10.76 2.05 11.32
C GLY A 79 10.56 2.90 10.06
N PHE A 80 11.39 2.64 9.04
CA PHE A 80 11.26 3.26 7.73
C PHE A 80 10.83 2.23 6.67
N GLY A 81 9.80 2.56 5.92
CA GLY A 81 9.26 1.73 4.86
C GLY A 81 9.12 2.47 3.54
N ILE A 82 9.17 1.72 2.45
CA ILE A 82 8.91 2.21 1.10
C ILE A 82 7.76 1.41 0.49
N ALA A 83 6.84 2.08 -0.19
CA ALA A 83 5.77 1.45 -0.97
C ALA A 83 5.69 2.07 -2.36
N THR A 84 6.13 1.35 -3.39
CA THR A 84 6.31 1.89 -4.74
C THR A 84 5.77 0.99 -5.84
N GLY A 85 5.41 1.61 -6.98
CA GLY A 85 5.10 0.91 -8.23
C GLY A 85 6.31 0.26 -8.90
N ARG A 86 7.54 0.69 -8.55
CA ARG A 86 8.80 0.16 -9.10
C ARG A 86 9.00 -1.32 -8.75
N ARG A 87 9.80 -2.00 -9.58
CA ARG A 87 10.37 -3.29 -9.21
C ARG A 87 11.45 -3.12 -8.15
N LEU A 88 11.72 -4.20 -7.40
CA LEU A 88 12.69 -4.19 -6.29
C LEU A 88 14.08 -3.73 -6.71
N ASP A 89 14.62 -4.24 -7.82
CA ASP A 89 15.94 -3.86 -8.33
C ASP A 89 16.03 -2.36 -8.63
N SER A 90 15.06 -1.81 -9.36
CA SER A 90 14.99 -0.39 -9.67
C SER A 90 14.76 0.48 -8.42
N ALA A 91 13.92 0.03 -7.50
CA ALA A 91 13.68 0.73 -6.24
C ALA A 91 14.96 0.80 -5.39
N MET A 92 15.70 -0.32 -5.27
CA MET A 92 16.96 -0.38 -4.53
C MET A 92 18.07 0.46 -5.15
N GLU A 93 18.12 0.55 -6.48
CA GLU A 93 19.04 1.45 -7.18
C GLU A 93 18.75 2.91 -6.84
N LEU A 94 17.48 3.32 -6.91
CA LEU A 94 17.07 4.68 -6.55
C LEU A 94 17.30 4.99 -5.07
N ILE A 95 16.98 4.07 -4.15
CA ILE A 95 17.24 4.20 -2.71
C ILE A 95 18.73 4.51 -2.46
N LYS A 96 19.61 3.80 -3.17
CA LYS A 96 21.06 4.00 -3.07
C LYS A 96 21.51 5.33 -3.66
N GLU A 97 20.96 5.72 -4.82
CA GLU A 97 21.25 6.99 -5.47
C GLU A 97 20.88 8.18 -4.58
N LEU A 98 19.71 8.13 -3.95
CA LEU A 98 19.19 9.17 -3.05
C LEU A 98 19.87 9.18 -1.68
N GLY A 99 20.70 8.18 -1.35
CA GLY A 99 21.35 8.07 -0.04
C GLY A 99 20.38 7.81 1.12
N LEU A 100 19.22 7.19 0.84
CA LEU A 100 18.22 6.87 1.84
C LEU A 100 18.76 5.85 2.85
N PRO A 101 18.31 5.91 4.12
CA PRO A 101 18.52 4.81 5.05
C PRO A 101 17.89 3.54 4.50
N GLN A 102 18.48 2.39 4.81
CA GLN A 102 17.94 1.13 4.35
C GLN A 102 16.56 0.89 4.96
N PRO A 103 15.51 0.66 4.15
CA PRO A 103 14.16 0.47 4.68
C PRO A 103 14.03 -0.86 5.43
N ASP A 104 13.28 -0.85 6.53
CA ASP A 104 12.84 -2.03 7.27
C ASP A 104 11.75 -2.81 6.53
N LEU A 105 11.01 -2.12 5.66
CA LEU A 105 9.95 -2.68 4.83
C LEU A 105 10.04 -2.10 3.42
N ILE A 106 9.96 -2.96 2.41
CA ILE A 106 9.80 -2.51 1.02
C ILE A 106 8.63 -3.27 0.40
N ASP A 107 7.63 -2.50 -0.01
CA ASP A 107 6.50 -2.94 -0.82
C ASP A 107 6.70 -2.47 -2.26
N THR A 108 6.88 -3.42 -3.18
CA THR A 108 7.22 -3.14 -4.58
C THR A 108 6.19 -3.73 -5.52
N ASP A 109 6.27 -3.37 -6.80
CA ASP A 109 5.34 -3.80 -7.84
C ASP A 109 3.89 -3.51 -7.47
N ALA A 110 3.63 -2.28 -7.02
CA ALA A 110 2.30 -1.79 -6.70
C ALA A 110 1.56 -2.65 -5.67
N GLY A 111 2.25 -3.09 -4.61
CA GLY A 111 1.61 -3.86 -3.54
C GLY A 111 1.62 -5.37 -3.75
N THR A 112 2.50 -5.91 -4.60
CA THR A 112 2.49 -7.34 -4.94
C THR A 112 3.73 -8.09 -4.45
N GLN A 113 4.75 -7.38 -3.97
CA GLN A 113 5.95 -7.99 -3.40
C GLN A 113 6.35 -7.26 -2.12
N LEU A 114 6.46 -8.00 -1.02
CA LEU A 114 6.89 -7.47 0.28
C LEU A 114 8.26 -8.04 0.65
N HIS A 115 9.16 -7.17 1.09
CA HIS A 115 10.50 -7.52 1.57
C HIS A 115 10.74 -6.85 2.93
N TYR A 116 11.46 -7.53 3.83
CA TYR A 116 11.71 -7.03 5.19
C TYR A 116 13.19 -7.05 5.58
N GLY A 117 13.57 -6.03 6.35
CA GLY A 117 14.86 -5.87 6.99
C GLY A 117 16.04 -5.72 6.03
N GLU A 118 17.24 -5.65 6.60
CA GLU A 118 18.49 -5.41 5.86
C GLU A 118 18.80 -6.46 4.78
N ASN A 119 18.31 -7.69 4.99
CA ASN A 119 18.51 -8.81 4.04
C ASN A 119 17.46 -8.85 2.93
N LEU A 120 16.51 -7.90 2.89
CA LEU A 120 15.39 -7.89 1.94
C LEU A 120 14.69 -9.25 1.86
N THR A 121 14.32 -9.79 3.03
CA THR A 121 13.74 -11.14 3.10
C THR A 121 12.34 -11.11 2.49
N PRO A 122 12.06 -11.90 1.43
CA PRO A 122 10.75 -11.87 0.77
C PRO A 122 9.66 -12.48 1.65
N ASP A 123 8.47 -11.88 1.64
CA ASP A 123 7.30 -12.42 2.31
C ASP A 123 6.62 -13.52 1.48
N LEU A 124 7.01 -14.76 1.73
CA LEU A 124 6.41 -15.92 1.07
C LEU A 124 4.93 -16.13 1.44
N SER A 125 4.50 -15.68 2.63
CA SER A 125 3.09 -15.78 3.04
C SER A 125 2.21 -14.81 2.27
N TRP A 126 2.71 -13.59 2.02
CA TRP A 126 2.06 -12.61 1.16
C TRP A 126 1.98 -13.10 -0.28
N ARG A 127 3.11 -13.54 -0.84
CA ARG A 127 3.20 -14.10 -2.19
C ARG A 127 2.17 -15.22 -2.43
N LYS A 128 2.07 -16.17 -1.48
CA LYS A 128 1.09 -17.26 -1.55
C LYS A 128 -0.36 -16.76 -1.46
N SER A 129 -0.61 -15.72 -0.67
CA SER A 129 -1.96 -15.14 -0.50
C SER A 129 -2.47 -14.51 -1.79
N ILE A 130 -1.61 -13.76 -2.49
CA ILE A 130 -2.00 -13.00 -3.68
C ILE A 130 -2.14 -13.86 -4.94
N ASP A 131 -1.45 -15.01 -5.04
CA ASP A 131 -1.51 -15.93 -6.18
C ASP A 131 -2.91 -16.53 -6.44
N TYR A 132 -3.83 -16.40 -5.48
CA TYR A 132 -5.19 -16.92 -5.60
C TYR A 132 -5.92 -16.42 -6.85
N ALA A 133 -6.24 -17.37 -7.74
CA ALA A 133 -6.98 -17.16 -8.98
C ALA A 133 -6.30 -16.20 -9.99
N TRP A 134 -5.01 -15.94 -9.82
CA TRP A 134 -4.21 -15.15 -10.74
C TRP A 134 -3.96 -15.92 -12.05
N LYS A 135 -4.23 -15.29 -13.20
CA LYS A 135 -4.13 -15.90 -14.52
C LYS A 135 -3.53 -14.92 -15.53
N PRO A 136 -2.21 -14.63 -15.42
CA PRO A 136 -1.59 -13.52 -16.14
C PRO A 136 -1.68 -13.69 -17.66
N GLN A 137 -1.48 -14.90 -18.19
CA GLN A 137 -1.57 -15.13 -19.63
C GLN A 137 -2.98 -14.86 -20.18
N GLN A 138 -4.02 -15.32 -19.50
CA GLN A 138 -5.40 -15.08 -19.94
C GLN A 138 -5.79 -13.60 -19.84
N ILE A 139 -5.20 -12.86 -18.90
CA ILE A 139 -5.36 -11.40 -18.80
C ILE A 139 -4.72 -10.72 -20.01
N ARG A 140 -3.49 -11.09 -20.37
CA ARG A 140 -2.81 -10.58 -21.58
C ARG A 140 -3.61 -10.89 -22.84
N ASP A 141 -4.06 -12.13 -23.01
CA ASP A 141 -4.85 -12.54 -24.17
C ASP A 141 -6.10 -11.66 -24.37
N VAL A 142 -6.72 -11.17 -23.29
CA VAL A 142 -7.92 -10.33 -23.34
C VAL A 142 -7.60 -8.84 -23.50
N LEU A 143 -6.56 -8.35 -22.82
CA LEU A 143 -6.23 -6.93 -22.74
C LEU A 143 -5.30 -6.45 -23.86
N ASP A 144 -4.39 -7.28 -24.35
CA ASP A 144 -3.46 -6.93 -25.44
C ASP A 144 -4.20 -6.63 -26.76
N MET A 145 -5.44 -7.14 -26.90
CA MET A 145 -6.30 -6.87 -28.04
C MET A 145 -7.14 -5.58 -27.92
N GLN A 146 -7.08 -4.87 -26.79
CA GLN A 146 -7.89 -3.67 -26.59
C GLN A 146 -7.26 -2.46 -27.30
N PRO A 147 -8.08 -1.56 -27.89
CA PRO A 147 -7.54 -0.36 -28.52
C PRO A 147 -6.83 0.53 -27.50
N GLY A 148 -5.69 1.09 -27.90
CA GLY A 148 -4.91 2.00 -27.06
C GLY A 148 -4.18 1.35 -25.89
N PHE A 149 -4.04 0.02 -25.84
CA PHE A 149 -3.22 -0.68 -24.85
C PHE A 149 -1.85 -0.98 -25.42
N TYR A 150 -0.80 -0.51 -24.75
CA TYR A 150 0.60 -0.74 -25.13
C TYR A 150 1.31 -1.41 -23.95
N PRO A 151 1.67 -2.70 -24.02
CA PRO A 151 2.42 -3.35 -22.95
C PRO A 151 3.72 -2.58 -22.68
N GLN A 152 4.01 -2.30 -21.40
CA GLN A 152 5.31 -1.76 -21.02
C GLN A 152 6.41 -2.80 -21.24
N ILE A 153 7.65 -2.33 -21.37
CA ILE A 153 8.84 -3.18 -21.51
C ILE A 153 8.93 -4.22 -20.37
N GLU A 154 9.63 -5.32 -20.63
CA GLU A 154 9.71 -6.47 -19.70
C GLU A 154 10.25 -6.07 -18.32
N GLU A 155 11.08 -5.04 -18.27
CA GLU A 155 11.62 -4.46 -17.06
C GLU A 155 10.55 -3.87 -16.13
N HIS A 156 9.34 -3.60 -16.60
CA HIS A 156 8.21 -3.15 -15.76
C HIS A 156 7.19 -4.25 -15.47
N GLN A 157 7.31 -5.41 -16.10
CA GLN A 157 6.46 -6.57 -15.86
C GLN A 157 6.99 -7.36 -14.64
N SER A 158 6.08 -8.03 -13.93
CA SER A 158 6.46 -8.99 -12.89
C SER A 158 5.48 -10.15 -12.81
N GLU A 159 5.77 -11.13 -11.96
CA GLU A 159 4.92 -12.33 -11.78
C GLU A 159 3.46 -11.98 -11.44
N PHE A 160 3.26 -10.92 -10.65
CA PHE A 160 1.95 -10.48 -10.16
C PHE A 160 1.56 -9.08 -10.65
N LYS A 161 2.25 -8.55 -11.67
CA LYS A 161 1.95 -7.23 -12.23
C LYS A 161 2.06 -7.26 -13.75
N ILE A 162 0.97 -6.89 -14.41
CA ILE A 162 0.91 -6.66 -15.84
C ILE A 162 0.70 -5.17 -16.07
N SER A 163 1.69 -4.51 -16.67
CA SER A 163 1.70 -3.05 -16.85
C SER A 163 1.51 -2.66 -18.31
N TYR A 164 0.66 -1.68 -18.54
CA TYR A 164 0.42 -1.05 -19.84
C TYR A 164 0.62 0.46 -19.73
N GLU A 165 1.03 1.07 -20.83
CA GLU A 165 0.72 2.47 -21.14
C GLU A 165 -0.57 2.49 -21.96
N ILE A 166 -1.51 3.38 -21.62
CA ILE A 166 -2.78 3.50 -22.33
C ILE A 166 -2.95 4.86 -22.97
N ASP A 167 -3.47 4.87 -24.20
CA ASP A 167 -3.99 6.07 -24.84
C ASP A 167 -5.45 6.27 -24.42
N THR A 168 -5.70 7.22 -23.52
CA THR A 168 -7.04 7.50 -22.97
C THR A 168 -8.03 8.04 -24.01
N SER A 169 -7.57 8.47 -25.19
CA SER A 169 -8.46 8.98 -26.25
C SER A 169 -9.19 7.85 -27.00
N ILE A 170 -8.62 6.64 -27.03
CA ILE A 170 -9.15 5.49 -27.76
C ILE A 170 -9.40 4.26 -26.87
N SER A 171 -8.77 4.20 -25.68
CA SER A 171 -8.92 3.05 -24.79
C SER A 171 -10.31 2.97 -24.15
N PRO A 172 -10.79 1.76 -23.82
CA PRO A 172 -12.01 1.61 -23.04
C PRO A 172 -11.85 2.26 -21.65
N SER A 173 -12.93 2.83 -21.10
CA SER A 173 -12.92 3.34 -19.73
C SER A 173 -12.51 2.27 -18.71
N ILE A 174 -11.97 2.68 -17.55
CA ILE A 174 -11.64 1.76 -16.43
C ILE A 174 -12.82 0.86 -16.04
N THR A 175 -14.05 1.40 -16.08
CA THR A 175 -15.27 0.63 -15.81
C THR A 175 -15.49 -0.46 -16.87
N THR A 176 -15.22 -0.16 -18.13
CA THR A 176 -15.29 -1.11 -19.24
C THR A 176 -14.20 -2.18 -19.13
N ILE A 177 -12.97 -1.80 -18.80
CA ILE A 177 -11.84 -2.73 -18.61
C ILE A 177 -12.18 -3.74 -17.49
N LYS A 178 -12.68 -3.26 -16.34
CA LYS A 178 -13.16 -4.12 -15.25
C LYS A 178 -14.29 -5.05 -15.69
N LYS A 179 -15.20 -4.58 -16.56
CA LYS A 179 -16.28 -5.38 -17.13
C LYS A 179 -15.75 -6.48 -18.05
N ILE A 180 -14.81 -6.17 -18.93
CA ILE A 180 -14.15 -7.12 -19.85
C ILE A 180 -13.51 -8.27 -19.06
N LEU A 181 -12.71 -7.94 -18.04
CA LEU A 181 -12.08 -8.94 -17.17
C LEU A 181 -13.11 -9.81 -16.45
N ARG A 182 -14.19 -9.20 -15.95
CA ARG A 182 -15.27 -9.93 -15.28
C ARG A 182 -16.01 -10.87 -16.23
N GLU A 183 -16.31 -10.44 -17.46
CA GLU A 183 -16.98 -11.26 -18.47
C GLU A 183 -16.11 -12.44 -18.94
N ALA A 184 -14.78 -12.26 -18.95
CA ALA A 184 -13.82 -13.33 -19.17
C ALA A 184 -13.61 -14.25 -17.94
N GLY A 185 -14.27 -13.98 -16.80
CA GLY A 185 -14.12 -14.76 -15.57
C GLY A 185 -12.75 -14.58 -14.87
N LEU A 186 -12.05 -13.49 -15.16
CA LEU A 186 -10.72 -13.19 -14.63
C LEU A 186 -10.83 -12.30 -13.39
N ARG A 187 -10.21 -12.74 -12.28
CA ARG A 187 -10.23 -12.02 -11.00
C ARG A 187 -8.94 -11.22 -10.85
N ALA A 188 -8.99 -9.96 -11.24
CA ALA A 188 -7.87 -9.03 -11.13
C ALA A 188 -8.33 -7.66 -10.65
N LYS A 189 -7.40 -6.90 -10.09
CA LYS A 189 -7.57 -5.49 -9.74
C LYS A 189 -6.91 -4.64 -10.85
N VAL A 190 -7.57 -3.53 -11.18
CA VAL A 190 -7.12 -2.57 -12.18
C VAL A 190 -6.75 -1.28 -11.45
N ILE A 191 -5.51 -0.86 -11.58
CA ILE A 191 -4.93 0.35 -10.98
C ILE A 191 -4.53 1.28 -12.11
N MET A 192 -4.90 2.55 -12.01
CA MET A 192 -4.49 3.59 -12.95
C MET A 192 -3.70 4.64 -12.18
N SER A 193 -2.57 5.07 -12.73
CA SER A 193 -1.73 6.12 -12.17
C SER A 193 -1.28 7.08 -13.27
N LEU A 194 -1.12 8.35 -12.89
CA LEU A 194 -0.68 9.46 -13.74
C LEU A 194 -1.46 9.55 -15.07
N GLY A 195 -2.75 9.22 -15.04
CA GLY A 195 -3.66 9.28 -16.18
C GLY A 195 -3.40 8.32 -17.34
N MET A 196 -2.24 7.65 -17.42
CA MET A 196 -1.86 6.82 -18.58
C MET A 196 -1.23 5.47 -18.24
N TYR A 197 -0.77 5.24 -17.01
CA TYR A 197 -0.22 3.95 -16.62
C TYR A 197 -1.33 3.07 -16.06
N LEU A 198 -1.42 1.84 -16.56
CA LEU A 198 -2.43 0.87 -16.16
C LEU A 198 -1.78 -0.42 -15.69
N ASP A 199 -1.93 -0.71 -14.40
CA ASP A 199 -1.45 -1.95 -13.79
C ASP A 199 -2.62 -2.90 -13.53
N ILE A 200 -2.43 -4.15 -13.93
CA ILE A 200 -3.32 -5.26 -13.61
C ILE A 200 -2.58 -6.18 -12.65
N ILE A 201 -3.17 -6.35 -11.46
CA ILE A 201 -2.59 -7.16 -10.39
C ILE A 201 -3.61 -8.16 -9.85
N PRO A 202 -3.20 -9.17 -9.06
CA PRO A 202 -4.14 -10.08 -8.42
C PRO A 202 -5.19 -9.35 -7.59
N VAL A 203 -6.40 -9.90 -7.54
CA VAL A 203 -7.51 -9.31 -6.77
C VAL A 203 -7.21 -9.17 -5.28
N ARG A 204 -6.27 -9.97 -4.76
CA ARG A 204 -5.80 -9.94 -3.37
C ARG A 204 -4.51 -9.14 -3.15
N GLY A 205 -3.91 -8.59 -4.20
CA GLY A 205 -2.75 -7.71 -4.11
C GLY A 205 -3.14 -6.24 -4.04
N GLY A 206 -2.14 -5.36 -4.03
CA GLY A 206 -2.32 -3.90 -4.03
C GLY A 206 -1.96 -3.27 -2.69
N SER A 207 -1.59 -2.00 -2.73
CA SER A 207 -1.13 -1.22 -1.57
C SER A 207 -2.12 -1.21 -0.40
N ASP A 208 -3.42 -1.31 -0.67
CA ASP A 208 -4.45 -1.45 0.36
C ASP A 208 -4.35 -2.77 1.14
N LEU A 209 -4.10 -3.88 0.45
CA LEU A 209 -4.10 -5.22 1.05
C LEU A 209 -2.71 -5.58 1.59
N SER A 210 -1.64 -5.12 0.95
CA SER A 210 -0.28 -5.30 1.44
C SER A 210 -0.08 -4.58 2.78
N MET A 211 -0.57 -3.34 2.92
CA MET A 211 -0.49 -2.62 4.19
C MET A 211 -1.29 -3.30 5.29
N ARG A 212 -2.49 -3.81 4.99
CA ARG A 212 -3.25 -4.61 5.97
C ARG A 212 -2.52 -5.86 6.40
N HIS A 213 -1.87 -6.55 5.46
CA HIS A 213 -1.06 -7.73 5.75
C HIS A 213 0.14 -7.38 6.63
N VAL A 214 0.84 -6.28 6.36
CA VAL A 214 1.95 -5.77 7.19
C VAL A 214 1.47 -5.46 8.61
N LEU A 215 0.40 -4.69 8.75
CA LEU A 215 -0.17 -4.33 10.06
C LEU A 215 -0.56 -5.57 10.87
N TRP A 216 -1.24 -6.53 10.24
CA TRP A 216 -1.64 -7.77 10.91
C TRP A 216 -0.44 -8.64 11.28
N LYS A 217 0.50 -8.85 10.34
CA LYS A 217 1.65 -9.74 10.53
C LYS A 217 2.55 -9.26 11.67
N TRP A 218 2.82 -7.96 11.69
CA TRP A 218 3.72 -7.33 12.66
C TRP A 218 2.99 -6.67 13.82
N GLY A 219 1.67 -6.83 13.92
CA GLY A 219 0.83 -6.32 15.02
C GLY A 219 0.91 -4.81 15.26
N PHE A 220 1.18 -4.01 14.22
CA PHE A 220 1.14 -2.55 14.34
C PHE A 220 -0.30 -2.05 14.48
N ALA A 221 -0.51 -1.19 15.47
CA ALA A 221 -1.72 -0.38 15.54
C ALA A 221 -1.74 0.56 14.32
N PRO A 222 -2.86 0.69 13.58
CA PRO A 222 -2.91 1.54 12.39
C PRO A 222 -2.54 3.00 12.65
N GLU A 223 -2.88 3.53 13.83
CA GLU A 223 -2.49 4.89 14.25
C GLU A 223 -0.99 5.09 14.44
N HIS A 224 -0.20 4.02 14.57
CA HIS A 224 1.26 4.08 14.65
C HIS A 224 1.93 3.94 13.27
N VAL A 225 1.14 3.99 12.18
CA VAL A 225 1.67 3.90 10.82
C VAL A 225 1.24 5.11 10.02
N LEU A 226 2.23 5.92 9.64
CA LEU A 226 2.08 7.04 8.72
C LEU A 226 2.42 6.58 7.32
N VAL A 227 1.55 6.91 6.35
CA VAL A 227 1.72 6.55 4.94
C VAL A 227 1.64 7.80 4.07
N SER A 228 2.55 7.95 3.09
CA SER A 228 2.57 9.08 2.16
C SER A 228 2.61 8.66 0.70
N GLY A 229 1.91 9.40 -0.16
CA GLY A 229 1.83 9.15 -1.60
C GLY A 229 1.32 10.35 -2.39
N ASP A 230 1.44 10.27 -3.72
CA ASP A 230 1.10 11.35 -4.65
C ASP A 230 0.07 10.93 -5.70
N SER A 231 -0.12 9.63 -5.96
CA SER A 231 -0.85 9.20 -7.16
C SER A 231 -1.73 7.97 -6.97
N GLY A 232 -2.42 7.57 -8.04
CA GLY A 232 -3.51 6.59 -7.99
C GLY A 232 -3.16 5.21 -7.41
N ASN A 233 -1.90 4.77 -7.54
CA ASN A 233 -1.39 3.52 -6.93
C ASN A 233 -1.26 3.60 -5.41
N ASP A 234 -1.10 4.80 -4.85
CA ASP A 234 -0.96 5.02 -3.41
C ASP A 234 -2.31 5.09 -2.71
N ALA A 235 -3.38 5.33 -3.46
CA ALA A 235 -4.71 5.50 -2.93
C ALA A 235 -5.16 4.32 -2.04
N GLY A 236 -4.64 3.11 -2.31
CA GLY A 236 -4.89 1.93 -1.50
C GLY A 236 -4.30 2.01 -0.10
N MET A 237 -3.02 2.38 0.03
CA MET A 237 -2.36 2.53 1.34
C MET A 237 -2.83 3.77 2.10
N LEU A 238 -3.08 4.88 1.38
CA LEU A 238 -3.59 6.13 1.95
C LEU A 238 -5.01 5.99 2.51
N LEU A 239 -5.79 5.05 1.97
CA LEU A 239 -7.14 4.75 2.42
C LEU A 239 -7.13 3.65 3.49
N GLY A 240 -7.45 4.01 4.73
CA GLY A 240 -7.53 3.02 5.79
C GLY A 240 -7.65 3.62 7.17
N ARG A 241 -7.11 2.90 8.15
CA ARG A 241 -7.01 3.37 9.54
C ARG A 241 -5.62 3.96 9.86
N THR A 242 -4.69 3.84 8.91
CA THR A 242 -3.37 4.49 8.93
C THR A 242 -3.49 6.00 8.85
N LEU A 243 -2.41 6.71 9.16
CA LEU A 243 -2.34 8.16 9.05
C LEU A 243 -1.82 8.53 7.66
N GLY A 244 -2.74 8.86 6.76
CA GLY A 244 -2.44 9.19 5.37
C GLY A 244 -2.00 10.63 5.19
N VAL A 245 -0.98 10.84 4.35
CA VAL A 245 -0.47 12.13 3.90
C VAL A 245 -0.45 12.14 2.37
N VAL A 246 -1.25 13.01 1.77
CA VAL A 246 -1.22 13.29 0.33
C VAL A 246 -0.36 14.52 0.12
N VAL A 247 0.75 14.39 -0.62
CA VAL A 247 1.69 15.52 -0.84
C VAL A 247 1.09 16.58 -1.77
N GLY A 248 1.55 17.83 -1.68
CA GLY A 248 0.99 18.97 -2.39
C GLY A 248 0.99 18.85 -3.92
N ASN A 249 1.93 18.11 -4.49
CA ASN A 249 2.06 17.83 -5.92
C ASN A 249 1.33 16.56 -6.40
N HIS A 250 0.35 16.07 -5.65
CA HIS A 250 -0.43 14.89 -5.99
C HIS A 250 -1.23 15.02 -7.29
N SER A 251 -1.57 13.88 -7.87
CA SER A 251 -2.38 13.75 -9.07
C SER A 251 -3.89 13.77 -8.76
N GLU A 252 -4.71 14.12 -9.76
CA GLU A 252 -6.18 14.25 -9.60
C GLU A 252 -6.85 12.95 -9.10
N GLU A 253 -6.24 11.78 -9.33
CA GLU A 253 -6.72 10.48 -8.86
C GLU A 253 -6.87 10.39 -7.33
N LEU A 254 -6.12 11.20 -6.59
CA LEU A 254 -6.17 11.25 -5.13
C LEU A 254 -7.22 12.23 -4.58
N GLU A 255 -7.80 13.11 -5.39
CA GLU A 255 -8.79 14.09 -4.93
C GLU A 255 -10.01 13.46 -4.24
N ARG A 256 -10.37 12.24 -4.65
CA ARG A 256 -11.45 11.45 -4.01
C ARG A 256 -11.19 11.10 -2.55
N LEU A 257 -9.95 11.23 -2.07
CA LEU A 257 -9.55 11.01 -0.68
C LEU A 257 -9.71 12.27 0.18
N ARG A 258 -9.99 13.43 -0.42
CA ARG A 258 -10.16 14.69 0.32
C ARG A 258 -11.31 14.56 1.33
N ASN A 259 -11.08 15.11 2.53
CA ASN A 259 -12.00 15.05 3.67
C ASN A 259 -12.27 13.63 4.22
N ARG A 260 -11.50 12.61 3.81
CA ARG A 260 -11.55 11.31 4.50
C ARG A 260 -10.92 11.44 5.89
N PRO A 261 -11.48 10.76 6.91
CA PRO A 261 -10.84 10.69 8.23
C PRO A 261 -9.41 10.17 8.09
N ARG A 262 -8.49 10.68 8.91
CA ARG A 262 -7.08 10.25 8.96
C ARG A 262 -6.31 10.44 7.65
N VAL A 263 -6.84 11.22 6.70
CA VAL A 263 -6.11 11.65 5.50
C VAL A 263 -5.89 13.14 5.55
N TYR A 264 -4.63 13.54 5.49
CA TYR A 264 -4.18 14.92 5.46
C TYR A 264 -3.68 15.25 4.05
N PHE A 265 -4.11 16.38 3.50
CA PHE A 265 -3.59 16.91 2.24
C PHE A 265 -2.63 18.02 2.59
N ALA A 266 -1.34 17.79 2.35
CA ALA A 266 -0.28 18.74 2.65
C ALA A 266 -0.32 19.93 1.68
N GLU A 267 0.08 21.10 2.15
CA GLU A 267 0.33 22.25 1.28
C GLU A 267 1.68 22.12 0.57
N ALA A 268 2.68 21.59 1.27
CA ALA A 268 4.00 21.34 0.72
C ALA A 268 4.06 20.08 -0.18
N SER A 269 4.89 20.16 -1.21
CA SER A 269 5.14 19.08 -2.17
C SER A 269 6.26 18.14 -1.71
N HIS A 270 6.32 16.96 -2.30
CA HIS A 270 7.41 16.00 -2.14
C HIS A 270 7.73 15.69 -0.66
N ALA A 271 8.99 15.46 -0.32
CA ALA A 271 9.42 15.17 1.04
C ALA A 271 8.99 16.25 2.05
N ALA A 272 8.86 17.52 1.63
CA ALA A 272 8.38 18.59 2.51
C ALA A 272 6.92 18.37 2.95
N GLY A 273 6.08 17.82 2.06
CA GLY A 273 4.72 17.41 2.38
C GLY A 273 4.66 16.27 3.40
N ILE A 274 5.61 15.33 3.33
CA ILE A 274 5.72 14.24 4.33
C ILE A 274 6.09 14.82 5.69
N LEU A 275 7.09 15.71 5.75
CA LEU A 275 7.51 16.41 6.96
C LEU A 275 6.37 17.24 7.57
N GLU A 276 5.56 17.88 6.73
CA GLU A 276 4.35 18.58 7.14
C GLU A 276 3.33 17.62 7.77
N GLY A 277 3.09 16.47 7.15
CA GLY A 277 2.21 15.43 7.67
C GLY A 277 2.69 14.85 9.02
N ILE A 278 4.00 14.61 9.17
CA ILE A 278 4.62 14.18 10.43
C ILE A 278 4.31 15.19 11.54
N ARG A 279 4.44 16.49 11.25
CA ARG A 279 4.09 17.57 12.20
C ARG A 279 2.60 17.64 12.47
N TYR A 280 1.76 17.54 11.44
CA TYR A 280 0.30 17.59 11.56
C TYR A 280 -0.24 16.53 12.51
N TYR A 281 0.27 15.30 12.42
CA TYR A 281 -0.11 14.20 13.30
C TYR A 281 0.68 14.16 14.61
N ASN A 282 1.62 15.07 14.84
CA ASN A 282 2.58 15.01 15.95
C ASN A 282 3.23 13.61 16.08
N PHE A 283 3.63 13.06 14.93
CA PHE A 283 3.87 11.63 14.76
C PHE A 283 5.14 11.13 15.47
N LEU A 284 6.11 12.00 15.74
CA LEU A 284 7.35 11.63 16.44
C LEU A 284 7.17 11.55 17.95
N ASP A 285 6.30 12.41 18.51
CA ASP A 285 6.08 12.48 19.95
C ASP A 285 4.78 11.76 20.32
N LYS A 286 3.71 12.54 20.52
CA LYS A 286 2.39 12.09 20.93
C LYS A 286 1.46 12.15 19.73
N ILE A 287 1.26 11.01 19.08
CA ILE A 287 0.39 10.88 17.91
C ILE A 287 -0.99 11.49 18.22
N THR A 288 -1.40 12.44 17.38
CA THR A 288 -2.69 13.09 17.39
C THR A 288 -3.36 12.90 16.04
N ILE A 289 -4.68 12.84 16.03
CA ILE A 289 -5.45 12.60 14.81
C ILE A 289 -6.52 13.69 14.69
N PRO A 290 -6.15 14.88 14.17
CA PRO A 290 -6.99 16.06 14.32
C PRO A 290 -8.33 15.97 13.58
N ASN A 291 -8.42 15.12 12.55
CA ASN A 291 -9.60 14.94 11.70
C ASN A 291 -10.39 13.66 11.99
N ASP A 292 -10.05 12.90 13.04
CA ASP A 292 -10.79 11.71 13.45
C ASP A 292 -11.82 12.09 14.49
N ARG A 293 -12.97 12.61 14.01
CA ARG A 293 -14.13 12.81 14.87
C ARG A 293 -14.72 11.46 15.22
N ILE A 294 -14.32 10.93 16.38
CA ILE A 294 -15.11 9.95 17.11
C ILE A 294 -16.26 10.73 17.78
N GLU A 295 -17.33 10.99 17.03
CA GLU A 295 -18.66 11.26 17.61
C GLU A 295 -19.54 10.01 17.42
#